data_AF-A0A258M283-F1
#
_entry.id   AF-A0A258M283-F1
#
_cell.length_a   1.000
_cell.length_b   1.000
_cell.length_c   1.000
_cell.angle_alpha   90.00
_cell.angle_beta   90.00
_cell.angle_gamma   90.00
#
_symmetry.space_group_name_H-M   'P 1'
#
loop_
_entity.id
_entity.type
_entity.pdbx_description
1 polymer ?
#
loop_
_entity_poly.entity_id
_entity_poly.type
_entity_poly.pdbx_seq_one_letter_code
_entity_poly.pdbx_strand_id
1 'polypeptide(L)'
;MNESIRDSVGATGKVREAIMVWDMPVRVFHWLLVICFAGAWLSSESERWAMIHYAFGYTACLLVLIRLVWGLIGTRYARFSQFLKKPKAVLEHFMAMLRGHPHHDVGHNPAGGLVMFALMLLILLIGLSGYLSLKEFLGNFASEVHEADSSLVMGLVIV
;
A
#
# COMPACT_ATOMS: atom_id res chain seq x y z
N MET A 1 14.76 29.79 -27.82
CA MET A 1 13.40 29.62 -27.23
C MET A 1 12.48 29.01 -28.29
N ASN A 2 12.70 27.76 -28.74
CA ASN A 2 11.81 27.03 -29.67
C ASN A 2 12.19 25.53 -29.85
N GLU A 3 12.81 24.88 -28.86
CA GLU A 3 13.18 23.45 -28.99
C GLU A 3 12.20 22.46 -28.33
N SER A 4 11.32 22.91 -27.43
CA SER A 4 10.49 21.98 -26.63
C SER A 4 9.31 21.33 -27.34
N ILE A 5 9.00 21.69 -28.59
CA ILE A 5 7.83 21.14 -29.32
C ILE A 5 8.20 19.90 -30.15
N ARG A 6 9.47 19.73 -30.55
CA ARG A 6 9.88 18.67 -31.48
C ARG A 6 9.85 17.26 -30.88
N ASP A 7 9.91 17.13 -29.55
CA ASP A 7 9.94 15.83 -28.88
C ASP A 7 8.54 15.25 -28.58
N SER A 8 7.47 16.01 -28.86
CA SER A 8 6.08 15.62 -28.54
C SER A 8 5.33 14.96 -29.69
N VAL A 9 5.91 14.94 -30.90
CA VAL A 9 5.27 14.45 -32.12
C VAL A 9 5.86 13.08 -32.48
N GLY A 10 5.15 12.01 -32.15
CA GLY A 10 5.48 10.68 -32.66
C GLY A 10 5.31 10.61 -34.18
N ALA A 11 5.91 9.60 -34.83
CA ALA A 11 5.97 9.42 -36.29
C ALA A 11 4.62 9.48 -37.06
N THR A 12 3.49 9.50 -36.35
CA THR A 12 2.11 9.60 -36.87
C THR A 12 1.47 10.98 -36.73
N GLY A 13 2.19 12.03 -36.28
CA GLY A 13 1.66 13.40 -36.18
C GLY A 13 0.66 13.63 -35.03
N LYS A 14 0.47 12.65 -34.13
CA LYS A 14 -0.39 12.78 -32.94
C LYS A 14 0.44 13.20 -31.73
N VAL A 15 -0.01 14.23 -31.04
CA VAL A 15 0.55 14.67 -29.76
C VAL A 15 0.46 13.51 -28.77
N ARG A 16 1.57 13.10 -28.17
CA ARG A 16 1.55 12.14 -27.07
C ARG A 16 0.89 12.80 -25.86
N GLU A 17 -0.39 12.51 -25.62
CA GLU A 17 -1.03 12.87 -24.36
C GLU A 17 -0.40 12.04 -23.24
N ALA A 18 0.30 12.71 -22.33
CA ALA A 18 0.77 12.10 -21.11
C ALA A 18 -0.45 11.76 -20.23
N ILE A 19 -0.91 10.51 -20.32
CA ILE A 19 -1.98 10.02 -19.45
C ILE A 19 -1.41 9.94 -18.03
N MET A 20 -1.98 10.71 -17.11
CA MET A 20 -1.64 10.62 -15.69
C MET A 20 -2.19 9.28 -15.17
N VAL A 21 -1.34 8.27 -15.07
CA VAL A 21 -1.73 6.91 -14.64
C VAL A 21 -1.97 6.84 -13.13
N TRP A 22 -1.52 7.84 -12.37
CA TRP A 22 -1.60 7.82 -10.91
C TRP A 22 -2.02 9.19 -10.36
N ASP A 23 -3.11 9.20 -9.58
CA ASP A 23 -3.72 10.38 -8.98
C ASP A 23 -2.83 10.97 -7.86
N MET A 24 -2.60 12.28 -7.86
CA MET A 24 -1.83 12.99 -6.81
C MET A 24 -2.22 12.61 -5.36
N PRO A 25 -3.52 12.53 -4.99
CA PRO A 25 -3.94 12.10 -3.66
C PRO A 25 -3.40 10.74 -3.23
N VAL A 26 -3.30 9.77 -4.15
CA VAL A 26 -2.82 8.42 -3.83
C VAL A 26 -1.32 8.44 -3.54
N ARG A 27 -0.55 9.29 -4.23
CA ARG A 27 0.88 9.48 -3.94
C ARG A 27 1.11 10.10 -2.57
N VAL A 28 0.34 11.13 -2.24
CA VAL A 28 0.43 11.79 -0.93
C VAL A 28 0.11 10.80 0.19
N PHE A 29 -0.97 10.04 0.05
CA PHE A 29 -1.30 8.97 0.99
C PHE A 29 -0.16 7.97 1.17
N HIS A 30 0.42 7.49 0.07
CA HIS A 30 1.50 6.51 0.12
C HIS A 30 2.72 7.05 0.87
N TRP A 31 3.19 8.26 0.55
CA TRP A 31 4.35 8.85 1.21
C TRP A 31 4.10 9.15 2.70
N LEU A 32 2.89 9.60 3.05
CA LEU A 32 2.51 9.76 4.45
C LEU A 32 2.55 8.42 5.20
N LEU A 33 2.05 7.35 4.57
CA LEU A 33 2.08 6.02 5.16
C LEU A 33 3.51 5.50 5.34
N VAL A 34 4.39 5.74 4.36
CA VAL A 34 5.83 5.40 4.45
C VAL A 34 6.48 6.13 5.63
N ILE A 35 6.24 7.43 5.78
CA ILE A 35 6.77 8.22 6.90
C ILE A 35 6.25 7.70 8.23
N CYS A 36 4.95 7.38 8.32
CA CYS A 36 4.38 6.85 9.55
C CYS A 36 4.96 5.48 9.90
N PHE A 37 5.07 4.58 8.93
CA PHE A 37 5.63 3.25 9.16
C PHE A 37 7.11 3.33 9.59
N ALA A 38 7.92 4.11 8.88
CA ALA A 38 9.33 4.30 9.23
C ALA A 38 9.50 4.96 10.60
N GLY A 39 8.68 5.97 10.92
CA GLY A 39 8.69 6.64 12.22
C GLY A 39 8.29 5.71 13.36
N ALA A 40 7.26 4.87 13.16
CA ALA A 40 6.85 3.85 14.12
C ALA A 40 7.96 2.81 14.34
N TRP A 41 8.58 2.32 13.27
CA TRP A 41 9.66 1.34 13.34
C TRP A 41 10.91 1.91 14.04
N LEU A 42 11.33 3.13 13.72
CA LEU A 42 12.48 3.76 14.38
C LEU A 42 12.29 4.04 15.88
N SER A 43 11.04 4.13 16.33
CA SER A 43 10.69 4.42 17.72
C SER A 43 10.27 3.19 18.53
N SER A 44 10.18 2.00 17.93
CA SER A 44 9.64 0.80 18.61
C SER A 44 10.53 0.26 19.73
N GLU A 45 11.85 0.40 19.60
CA GLU A 45 12.83 -0.18 20.55
C GLU A 45 13.03 0.64 21.83
N SER A 46 12.44 1.85 21.93
CA SER A 46 12.70 2.76 23.04
C SER A 46 11.43 3.12 23.81
N GLU A 47 11.40 2.78 25.10
CA GLU A 47 10.31 3.19 26.00
C GLU A 47 10.13 4.71 26.04
N ARG A 48 11.23 5.48 25.93
CA ARG A 48 11.18 6.96 25.87
C ARG A 48 10.45 7.47 24.63
N TRP A 49 10.49 6.71 23.54
CA TRP A 49 9.87 7.06 22.27
C TRP A 49 8.54 6.33 22.05
N ALA A 50 8.02 5.61 23.05
CA ALA A 50 6.77 4.86 22.95
C ALA A 50 5.59 5.75 22.50
N MET A 51 5.50 6.99 23.01
CA MET A 51 4.45 7.92 22.58
C MET A 51 4.55 8.30 21.10
N ILE A 52 5.77 8.38 20.56
CA ILE A 52 6.03 8.65 19.14
C ILE A 52 5.65 7.42 18.31
N HIS A 53 5.99 6.22 18.77
CA HIS A 53 5.58 4.95 18.16
C HIS A 53 4.06 4.86 18.06
N TYR A 54 3.34 5.14 19.16
CA TYR A 54 1.87 5.15 19.19
C TYR A 54 1.29 6.19 18.24
N ALA A 55 1.82 7.42 18.24
CA ALA A 55 1.34 8.48 17.37
C ALA A 55 1.46 8.09 15.89
N PHE A 56 2.61 7.56 15.48
CA PHE A 56 2.80 7.10 14.11
C PHE A 56 1.95 5.87 13.76
N GLY A 57 1.85 4.89 14.66
CA GLY A 57 1.02 3.70 14.47
C GLY A 57 -0.47 4.02 14.29
N TYR A 58 -1.03 4.87 15.16
CA TYR A 58 -2.43 5.29 15.05
C TYR A 58 -2.67 6.20 13.84
N THR A 59 -1.69 7.05 13.47
CA THR A 59 -1.78 7.86 12.25
C THR A 59 -1.78 6.97 11.00
N ALA A 60 -0.94 5.94 10.95
CA ALA A 60 -0.94 4.95 9.86
C ALA A 60 -2.31 4.25 9.75
N CYS A 61 -2.90 3.83 10.88
CA CYS A 61 -4.23 3.21 10.90
C CYS A 61 -5.30 4.17 10.38
N LEU A 62 -5.30 5.43 10.83
CA LEU A 62 -6.23 6.45 10.36
C LEU A 62 -6.10 6.69 8.86
N LEU A 63 -4.87 6.84 8.35
CA LEU A 63 -4.61 6.99 6.93
C LEU A 63 -5.18 5.81 6.14
N VAL A 64 -4.94 4.56 6.59
CA VAL A 64 -5.46 3.36 5.93
C VAL A 64 -6.99 3.34 5.93
N LEU A 65 -7.64 3.68 7.04
CA LEU A 65 -9.11 3.76 7.10
C LEU A 65 -9.66 4.80 6.12
N ILE A 66 -9.05 5.98 6.06
CA ILE A 66 -9.40 7.02 5.07
C ILE A 66 -9.22 6.47 3.65
N ARG A 67 -8.13 5.76 3.38
CA ARG A 67 -7.86 5.17 2.07
C ARG A 67 -8.85 4.09 1.68
N LEU A 68 -9.31 3.27 2.64
CA LEU A 68 -10.36 2.27 2.43
C LEU A 68 -11.67 2.95 2.03
N VAL A 69 -12.08 3.99 2.76
CA VAL A 69 -13.27 4.77 2.40
C VAL A 69 -13.09 5.40 1.01
N TRP A 70 -11.96 6.06 0.75
CA TRP A 70 -11.66 6.68 -0.54
C TRP A 70 -11.59 5.67 -1.70
N GLY A 71 -11.16 4.43 -1.44
CA GLY A 71 -11.17 3.35 -2.43
C GLY A 71 -12.56 2.82 -2.75
N LEU A 72 -13.58 3.15 -1.97
CA LEU A 72 -14.97 2.83 -2.25
C LEU A 72 -15.68 3.98 -2.99
N ILE A 73 -15.53 5.22 -2.51
CA ILE A 73 -16.30 6.37 -3.01
C ILE A 73 -15.52 7.33 -3.94
N GLY A 74 -14.20 7.20 -4.02
CA GLY A 74 -13.32 8.16 -4.69
C GLY A 74 -13.39 8.17 -6.22
N THR A 75 -12.38 8.81 -6.83
CA THR A 75 -12.21 8.98 -8.28
C THR A 75 -12.08 7.64 -9.01
N ARG A 76 -12.30 7.64 -10.33
CA ARG A 76 -12.21 6.43 -11.17
C ARG A 76 -10.93 5.63 -10.88
N TYR A 77 -9.77 6.27 -10.83
CA TYR A 77 -8.48 5.60 -10.62
C TYR A 77 -8.18 5.25 -9.16
N ALA A 78 -8.88 5.86 -8.19
CA ALA A 78 -8.71 5.57 -6.77
C ALA A 78 -9.49 4.35 -6.29
N ARG A 79 -10.55 3.96 -7.03
CA ARG A 79 -11.47 2.89 -6.64
C ARG A 79 -10.84 1.51 -6.71
N PHE A 80 -11.10 0.69 -5.70
CA PHE A 80 -10.67 -0.72 -5.66
C PHE A 80 -11.13 -1.49 -6.90
N SER A 81 -12.31 -1.18 -7.43
CA SER A 81 -12.86 -1.83 -8.64
C SER A 81 -12.01 -1.68 -9.91
N GLN A 82 -11.07 -0.73 -9.94
CA GLN A 82 -10.20 -0.53 -11.10
C GLN A 82 -8.91 -1.35 -11.06
N PHE A 83 -8.48 -1.82 -9.88
CA PHE A 83 -7.23 -2.58 -9.74
C PHE A 83 -7.40 -3.93 -9.02
N LEU A 84 -8.39 -4.10 -8.13
CA LEU A 84 -8.84 -5.43 -7.71
C LEU A 84 -9.69 -6.03 -8.85
N LYS A 85 -9.04 -6.78 -9.73
CA LYS A 85 -9.77 -7.68 -10.64
C LYS A 85 -10.41 -8.81 -9.83
N LYS A 86 -11.47 -9.42 -10.40
CA LYS A 86 -12.22 -10.51 -9.75
C LYS A 86 -11.26 -11.58 -9.19
N PRO A 87 -11.53 -12.13 -7.99
CA PRO A 87 -10.66 -13.11 -7.33
C PRO A 87 -10.21 -14.27 -8.23
N LYS A 88 -11.08 -14.71 -9.16
CA LYS A 88 -10.77 -15.73 -10.17
C LYS A 88 -9.60 -15.34 -11.09
N ALA A 89 -9.55 -14.11 -11.60
CA ALA A 89 -8.48 -13.65 -12.47
C ALA A 89 -7.14 -13.52 -11.73
N VAL A 90 -7.19 -13.21 -10.43
CA VAL A 90 -6.01 -13.16 -9.56
C VAL A 90 -5.47 -14.57 -9.30
N LEU A 91 -6.35 -15.53 -9.00
CA LEU A 91 -5.98 -16.94 -8.82
C LEU A 91 -5.43 -17.57 -10.10
N GLU A 92 -6.04 -17.30 -11.26
CA GLU A 92 -5.56 -17.78 -12.56
C GLU A 92 -4.17 -17.20 -12.88
N HIS A 93 -3.95 -15.91 -12.59
CA HIS A 93 -2.64 -15.28 -12.77
C HIS A 93 -1.59 -15.87 -11.82
N PHE A 94 -1.94 -16.08 -10.54
CA PHE A 94 -1.04 -16.68 -9.56
C PHE A 94 -0.68 -18.12 -9.92
N MET A 95 -1.66 -18.92 -10.39
CA MET A 95 -1.41 -20.26 -10.93
C MET A 95 -0.59 -20.24 -12.22
N ALA A 96 -0.78 -19.26 -13.11
CA ALA A 96 0.02 -19.11 -14.33
C ALA A 96 1.48 -18.73 -14.03
N MET A 97 1.69 -17.91 -12.99
CA MET A 97 3.01 -17.51 -12.50
C MET A 97 3.75 -18.69 -11.85
N LEU A 98 3.06 -19.48 -11.01
CA LEU A 98 3.57 -20.75 -10.46
C LEU A 98 3.87 -21.80 -11.56
N ARG A 99 3.18 -21.71 -12.71
CA ARG A 99 3.41 -22.56 -13.89
C ARG A 99 4.42 -21.98 -14.88
N GLY A 100 5.13 -20.90 -14.53
CA GLY A 100 6.23 -20.34 -15.34
C GLY A 100 5.82 -19.65 -16.64
N HIS A 101 4.55 -19.23 -16.78
CA HIS A 101 4.06 -18.52 -17.97
C HIS A 101 3.67 -17.08 -17.61
N PRO A 102 4.61 -16.12 -17.58
CA PRO A 102 4.30 -14.74 -17.28
C PRO A 102 3.50 -14.13 -18.44
N HIS A 103 2.22 -13.86 -18.21
CA HIS A 103 1.46 -12.92 -19.04
C HIS A 103 1.89 -11.51 -18.66
N HIS A 104 2.67 -10.88 -19.54
CA HIS A 104 2.96 -9.45 -19.46
C HIS A 104 1.73 -8.65 -19.90
N ASP A 105 0.76 -8.49 -19.01
CA ASP A 105 -0.28 -7.49 -19.18
C ASP A 105 0.31 -6.11 -18.81
N VAL A 106 0.73 -5.38 -19.84
CA VAL A 106 1.29 -4.03 -19.71
C VAL A 106 0.22 -3.11 -19.10
N GLY A 107 0.46 -2.65 -17.87
CA GLY A 107 -0.33 -1.58 -17.22
C GLY A 107 -1.20 -1.99 -16.03
N HIS A 108 -1.40 -3.28 -15.76
CA HIS A 108 -2.23 -3.74 -14.64
C HIS A 108 -1.67 -5.01 -14.02
N ASN A 109 -0.92 -4.89 -12.92
CA ASN A 109 -0.51 -6.05 -12.12
C ASN A 109 -1.63 -6.40 -11.11
N PRO A 110 -2.52 -7.38 -11.39
CA PRO A 110 -3.55 -7.79 -10.44
C PRO A 110 -2.96 -8.28 -9.10
N ALA A 111 -1.72 -8.79 -9.11
CA ALA A 111 -1.02 -9.16 -7.88
C ALA A 111 -0.64 -7.91 -7.06
N GLY A 112 -0.24 -6.81 -7.71
CA GLY A 112 0.08 -5.55 -7.02
C GLY A 112 -1.11 -4.94 -6.28
N GLY A 113 -2.32 -5.04 -6.87
CA GLY A 113 -3.56 -4.61 -6.20
C GLY A 113 -3.88 -5.46 -4.96
N LEU A 114 -3.63 -6.77 -5.02
CA LEU A 114 -3.83 -7.67 -3.89
C LEU A 114 -2.82 -7.40 -2.76
N VAL A 115 -1.53 -7.24 -3.09
CA VAL A 115 -0.47 -6.94 -2.11
C VAL A 115 -0.74 -5.61 -1.42
N MET A 116 -1.16 -4.57 -2.17
CA MET A 116 -1.57 -3.29 -1.58
C MET A 116 -2.71 -3.46 -0.56
N PHE A 117 -3.74 -4.22 -0.91
CA PHE A 117 -4.86 -4.48 -0.01
C PHE A 117 -4.45 -5.30 1.22
N ALA A 118 -3.62 -6.32 1.03
CA ALA A 118 -3.06 -7.11 2.12
C ALA A 118 -2.23 -6.26 3.08
N LEU A 119 -1.35 -5.39 2.56
CA LEU A 119 -0.55 -4.47 3.37
C LEU A 119 -1.41 -3.48 4.17
N MET A 120 -2.50 -2.97 3.59
CA MET A 120 -3.44 -2.12 4.33
C MET A 120 -4.10 -2.89 5.49
N LEU A 121 -4.54 -4.13 5.24
CA LEU A 121 -5.12 -4.96 6.30
C LEU A 121 -4.10 -5.28 7.39
N LEU A 122 -2.87 -5.64 7.03
CA LEU A 122 -1.79 -5.91 7.97
C LEU A 122 -1.50 -4.68 8.85
N ILE A 123 -1.46 -3.47 8.28
CA ILE A 123 -1.26 -2.24 9.08
C ILE A 123 -2.39 -2.05 10.10
N LEU A 124 -3.64 -2.35 9.75
CA LEU A 124 -4.75 -2.29 10.70
C LEU A 124 -4.65 -3.37 11.78
N LEU A 125 -4.19 -4.58 11.42
CA LEU A 125 -3.96 -5.67 12.37
C LEU A 125 -2.84 -5.33 13.35
N ILE A 126 -1.74 -4.75 12.88
CA ILE A 126 -0.64 -4.23 13.72
C ILE A 126 -1.17 -3.18 14.71
N GLY A 127 -1.97 -2.22 14.25
CA GLY A 127 -2.57 -1.22 15.14
C GLY A 127 -3.51 -1.84 16.18
N LEU A 128 -4.30 -2.83 15.79
CA LEU A 128 -5.21 -3.54 16.68
C LEU A 128 -4.45 -4.38 17.72
N SER A 129 -3.49 -5.19 17.28
CA SER A 129 -2.67 -6.01 18.18
C SER A 129 -1.84 -5.15 19.13
N GLY A 130 -1.31 -4.01 18.66
CA GLY A 130 -0.61 -3.03 19.50
C GLY A 130 -1.51 -2.41 20.56
N TYR A 131 -2.74 -2.03 20.19
CA TYR A 131 -3.74 -1.55 21.15
C TYR A 131 -4.10 -2.62 22.19
N LEU A 132 -4.32 -3.86 21.76
CA LEU A 132 -4.64 -4.96 22.67
C LEU A 132 -3.48 -5.31 23.61
N SER A 133 -2.24 -5.20 23.13
CA SER A 133 -1.03 -5.38 23.94
C SER A 133 -0.94 -4.30 25.03
N LEU A 134 -1.20 -3.03 24.68
CA LEU A 134 -1.22 -1.92 25.65
C LEU A 134 -2.29 -2.11 26.74
N LYS A 135 -3.41 -2.75 26.40
CA LYS A 135 -4.51 -3.04 27.33
C LYS A 135 -4.31 -4.34 28.12
N GLU A 136 -3.22 -5.08 27.87
CA GLU A 136 -2.96 -6.42 28.41
C GLU A 136 -4.13 -7.39 28.19
N PHE A 137 -4.97 -7.15 27.16
CA PHE A 137 -6.26 -7.82 27.02
C PHE A 137 -6.12 -9.30 26.63
N LEU A 138 -5.09 -9.63 25.83
CA LEU A 138 -4.76 -11.02 25.43
C LEU A 138 -3.39 -11.47 25.96
N GLY A 139 -2.80 -10.73 26.91
CA GLY A 139 -1.43 -10.97 27.38
C GLY A 139 -0.40 -10.99 26.25
N ASN A 140 0.59 -11.90 26.36
CA ASN A 140 1.71 -11.99 25.43
C ASN A 140 1.30 -12.27 23.98
N PHE A 141 0.17 -12.95 23.76
CA PHE A 141 -0.30 -13.26 22.42
C PHE A 141 -0.51 -12.00 21.55
N ALA A 142 -1.04 -10.92 22.14
CA ALA A 142 -1.21 -9.67 21.39
C ALA A 142 0.14 -9.06 20.97
N SER A 143 1.15 -9.12 21.83
CA SER A 143 2.50 -8.64 21.52
C SER A 143 3.17 -9.52 20.46
N GLU A 144 3.03 -10.84 20.57
CA GLU A 144 3.58 -11.79 19.58
C GLU A 144 2.97 -11.56 18.20
N VAL A 145 1.65 -11.36 18.12
CA VAL A 145 0.97 -11.03 16.86
C VAL A 145 1.45 -9.68 16.31
N HIS A 146 1.60 -8.67 17.17
CA HIS A 146 2.11 -7.36 16.76
C HIS A 146 3.52 -7.45 16.16
N GLU A 147 4.41 -8.20 16.80
CA GLU A 147 5.79 -8.42 16.32
C GLU A 147 5.82 -9.24 15.02
N ALA A 148 5.03 -10.31 14.95
CA ALA A 148 4.94 -11.16 13.76
C ALA A 148 4.42 -10.40 12.53
N ASP A 149 3.32 -9.67 12.69
CA ASP A 149 2.73 -8.88 11.61
C ASP A 149 3.68 -7.75 11.18
N SER A 150 4.34 -7.07 12.13
CA SER A 150 5.30 -6.00 11.83
C SER A 150 6.52 -6.52 11.06
N SER A 151 7.04 -7.69 11.45
CA SER A 151 8.16 -8.36 10.77
C SER A 151 7.79 -8.76 9.35
N LEU A 152 6.58 -9.29 9.15
CA LEU A 152 6.06 -9.63 7.83
C LEU A 152 5.95 -8.39 6.92
N VAL A 153 5.37 -7.30 7.44
CA VAL A 153 5.26 -6.04 6.68
C VAL A 153 6.64 -5.50 6.33
N MET A 154 7.60 -5.52 7.27
CA MET A 154 8.96 -5.08 6.99
C MET A 154 9.61 -5.91 5.87
N GLY A 155 9.47 -7.24 5.92
CA GLY A 155 9.94 -8.13 4.86
C GLY A 155 9.33 -7.83 3.49
N LEU A 156 8.01 -7.55 3.46
CA LEU A 156 7.30 -7.19 2.22
C LEU A 156 7.70 -5.82 1.67
N VAL A 157 8.11 -4.89 2.52
CA VAL A 157 8.51 -3.53 2.09
C VAL A 157 9.93 -3.49 1.53
N ILE A 158 10.80 -4.42 1.96
CA ILE A 158 12.21 -4.47 1.53
C ILE A 158 12.37 -5.14 0.15
N VAL A 159 11.46 -6.04 -0.24
CA VAL A 159 11.48 -6.81 -1.50
C VAL A 159 10.83 -6.04 -2.63
#